data_AF-A0A4P9XJL5-F1
#
_entry.id   AF-A0A4P9XJL5-F1
#
_cell.length_a   1.000
_cell.length_b   1.000
_cell.length_c   1.000
_cell.angle_alpha   90.00
_cell.angle_beta   90.00
_cell.angle_gamma   90.00
#
_symmetry.space_group_name_H-M   'P 1'
#
loop_
_entity.id
_entity.type
_entity.pdbx_description
1 polymer ?
#
loop_
_entity_poly.entity_id
_entity_poly.type
_entity_poly.pdbx_seq_one_letter_code
_entity_poly.pdbx_strand_id
1 'polypeptide(L)'
;KIGLLYVAPGQDTERAILGNDSASPMYHQFVASLGWEVDLRTHGGYRGRLEAEENHYTAVYYANSTTEIMYHDAIRMPTVADDSQQLKKKRHIGNDHVHIVWNEHRRDYRPDTIGGDFGNVQIIVTPRPNGLFAIDVFRDQRVCFEECSF
;
A
#
# COMPACT_ATOMS: atom_id res chain seq x y z
N LYS A 1 -7.81 -6.59 -2.90
CA LYS A 1 -6.37 -6.29 -2.65
C LYS A 1 -6.20 -4.78 -2.55
N ILE A 2 -5.30 -4.32 -1.69
CA ILE A 2 -5.06 -2.90 -1.40
C ILE A 2 -3.55 -2.69 -1.30
N GLY A 3 -3.03 -1.66 -1.97
CA GLY A 3 -1.62 -1.32 -1.90
C GLY A 3 -1.31 -0.48 -0.67
N LEU A 4 -0.22 -0.79 0.03
CA LEU A 4 0.31 0.02 1.13
C LEU A 4 1.62 0.66 0.70
N LEU A 5 1.70 1.97 0.86
CA LEU A 5 2.84 2.79 0.49
C LEU A 5 3.32 3.57 1.72
N TYR A 6 4.64 3.65 1.90
CA TYR A 6 5.27 4.43 2.95
C TYR A 6 6.10 5.55 2.33
N VAL A 7 5.80 6.80 2.72
CA VAL A 7 6.51 8.00 2.27
C VAL A 7 7.34 8.53 3.43
N ALA A 8 8.65 8.30 3.37
CA ALA A 8 9.58 8.76 4.39
C ALA A 8 9.84 10.27 4.29
N PRO A 9 10.38 10.91 5.34
CA PRO A 9 10.76 12.31 5.30
C PRO A 9 11.70 12.63 4.12
N GLY A 10 11.34 13.63 3.33
CA GLY A 10 12.14 14.07 2.18
C GLY A 10 11.83 13.35 0.86
N GLN A 11 10.96 12.34 0.86
CA GLN A 11 10.61 11.61 -0.36
C GLN A 11 9.43 12.26 -1.09
N ASP A 12 9.58 12.46 -2.40
CA ASP A 12 8.54 13.06 -3.27
C ASP A 12 8.51 12.46 -4.69
N THR A 13 9.22 11.35 -4.90
CA THR A 13 9.29 10.63 -6.18
C THR A 13 8.92 9.17 -6.03
N GLU A 14 8.32 8.58 -7.07
CA GLU A 14 7.97 7.14 -7.14
C GLU A 14 9.16 6.25 -6.76
N ARG A 15 10.32 6.51 -7.38
CA ARG A 15 11.55 5.75 -7.15
C ARG A 15 11.96 5.76 -5.68
N ALA A 16 11.90 6.91 -5.01
CA ALA A 16 12.31 7.01 -3.61
C ALA A 16 11.35 6.22 -2.71
N ILE A 17 10.04 6.31 -2.97
CA ILE A 17 8.99 5.65 -2.19
C ILE A 17 9.03 4.12 -2.37
N LEU A 18 9.06 3.64 -3.62
CA LEU A 18 9.12 2.19 -3.90
C LEU A 18 10.47 1.59 -3.52
N GLY A 19 11.53 2.40 -3.49
CA GLY A 19 12.88 1.99 -3.08
C GLY A 19 13.03 1.71 -1.57
N ASN A 20 12.04 2.05 -0.75
CA ASN A 20 12.11 1.77 0.69
C ASN A 20 12.19 0.27 0.97
N ASP A 21 13.12 -0.13 1.84
CA ASP A 21 13.30 -1.48 2.38
C ASP A 21 12.91 -1.59 3.86
N SER A 22 12.59 -0.46 4.48
CA SER A 22 12.26 -0.30 5.89
C SER A 22 11.34 0.91 6.08
N ALA A 23 10.64 0.95 7.21
CA ALA A 23 9.72 2.02 7.55
C ALA A 23 9.78 2.35 9.04
N SER A 24 9.02 3.36 9.46
CA SER A 24 8.97 3.78 10.84
C SER A 24 8.29 2.73 11.74
N PRO A 25 8.57 2.73 13.06
CA PRO A 25 7.83 1.88 14.00
C PRO A 25 6.32 2.15 13.99
N MET A 26 5.91 3.39 13.75
CA MET A 26 4.50 3.78 13.71
C MET A 26 3.80 3.21 12.47
N TYR A 27 4.48 3.20 11.32
CA TYR A 27 4.00 2.51 10.13
C TYR A 27 3.81 1.01 10.40
N HIS A 28 4.79 0.35 11.01
CA HIS A 28 4.67 -1.08 11.31
C HIS A 28 3.52 -1.39 12.27
N GLN A 29 3.29 -0.54 13.28
CA GLN A 29 2.12 -0.66 14.18
C GLN A 29 0.80 -0.47 13.43
N PHE A 30 0.73 0.52 12.55
CA PHE A 30 -0.43 0.75 11.69
C PHE A 30 -0.70 -0.48 10.82
N VAL A 31 0.29 -0.99 10.09
CA VAL A 31 0.16 -2.17 9.23
C VAL A 31 -0.27 -3.41 10.03
N ALA A 32 0.28 -3.63 11.22
CA ALA A 32 -0.12 -4.72 12.11
C ALA A 32 -1.57 -4.60 12.61
N SER A 33 -2.14 -3.39 12.61
CA SER A 33 -3.54 -3.17 13.00
C SER A 33 -4.54 -3.47 11.88
N LEU A 34 -4.09 -3.60 10.63
CA LEU A 34 -4.96 -3.80 9.47
C LEU A 34 -5.46 -5.23 9.31
N GLY A 35 -4.79 -6.21 9.92
CA GLY A 35 -5.12 -7.61 9.78
C GLY A 35 -4.08 -8.54 10.41
N TRP A 36 -4.13 -9.81 10.02
CA TRP A 36 -3.23 -10.84 10.48
C TRP A 36 -2.06 -11.02 9.51
N GLU A 37 -0.86 -11.24 10.06
CA GLU A 37 0.25 -11.71 9.27
C GLU A 37 0.05 -13.19 8.91
N VAL A 38 0.15 -13.52 7.63
CA VAL A 38 -0.04 -14.88 7.12
C VAL A 38 1.17 -15.33 6.32
N ASP A 39 1.50 -16.62 6.40
CA ASP A 39 2.54 -17.26 5.59
C ASP A 39 1.99 -17.63 4.20
N LEU A 40 2.49 -16.98 3.14
CA LEU A 40 2.07 -17.17 1.76
C LEU A 40 2.29 -18.62 1.25
N ARG A 41 3.16 -19.40 1.88
CA ARG A 41 3.40 -20.81 1.52
C ARG A 41 2.23 -21.69 1.94
N THR A 42 1.63 -21.42 3.08
CA THR A 42 0.57 -22.24 3.70
C THR A 42 -0.82 -21.59 3.67
N HIS A 43 -0.89 -20.29 3.34
CA HIS A 43 -2.15 -19.55 3.33
C HIS A 43 -3.15 -20.10 2.30
N GLY A 44 -4.31 -20.52 2.78
CA GLY A 44 -5.39 -21.09 1.97
C GLY A 44 -6.46 -20.10 1.51
N GLY A 45 -6.40 -18.83 1.95
CA GLY A 45 -7.36 -17.79 1.57
C GLY A 45 -6.97 -17.03 0.29
N TYR A 46 -7.65 -15.92 0.03
CA TYR A 46 -7.39 -15.06 -1.11
C TYR A 46 -5.96 -14.48 -1.10
N ARG A 47 -5.17 -14.83 -2.13
CA ARG A 47 -3.74 -14.46 -2.22
C ARG A 47 -3.46 -13.12 -2.89
N GLY A 48 -4.44 -12.47 -3.51
CA GLY A 48 -4.21 -11.19 -4.21
C GLY A 48 -3.11 -11.23 -5.27
N ARG A 49 -2.83 -12.40 -5.87
CA ARG A 49 -1.71 -12.64 -6.80
C ARG A 49 -0.31 -12.43 -6.19
N LEU A 50 -0.18 -12.49 -4.87
CA LEU A 50 1.12 -12.65 -4.23
C LEU A 50 1.52 -14.13 -4.27
N GLU A 51 2.79 -14.36 -4.55
CA GLU A 51 3.43 -15.66 -4.52
C GLU A 51 4.51 -15.64 -3.44
N ALA A 52 4.82 -16.79 -2.86
CA ALA A 52 5.94 -16.90 -1.94
C ALA A 52 7.24 -16.82 -2.76
N GLU A 53 8.02 -15.75 -2.56
CA GLU A 53 9.33 -15.57 -3.17
C GLU A 53 10.44 -15.80 -2.14
N GLU A 54 11.67 -16.07 -2.60
CA GLU A 54 12.83 -16.20 -1.71
C GLU A 54 12.98 -14.93 -0.86
N ASN A 55 12.93 -15.09 0.46
CA ASN A 55 12.97 -14.03 1.48
C ASN A 55 11.71 -13.16 1.61
N HIS A 56 10.61 -13.50 0.93
CA HIS A 56 9.30 -12.86 1.11
C HIS A 56 8.20 -13.93 1.28
N TYR A 57 7.96 -14.32 2.55
CA TYR A 57 7.02 -15.39 2.89
C TYR A 57 5.75 -14.90 3.56
N THR A 58 5.66 -13.63 3.95
CA THR A 58 4.51 -13.14 4.72
C THR A 58 3.85 -11.92 4.11
N ALA A 59 2.54 -11.83 4.29
CA ALA A 59 1.73 -10.68 3.91
C ALA A 59 0.70 -10.39 5.01
N VAL A 60 0.16 -9.17 5.00
CA VAL A 60 -0.96 -8.82 5.88
C VAL A 60 -2.27 -9.16 5.17
N TYR A 61 -3.14 -9.82 5.90
CA TYR A 61 -4.39 -10.36 5.40
C TYR A 61 -5.53 -10.06 6.37
N TYR A 62 -6.67 -9.65 5.82
CA TYR A 62 -7.90 -9.45 6.56
C TYR A 62 -9.02 -10.28 5.95
N ALA A 63 -9.90 -10.81 6.79
CA ALA A 63 -11.10 -11.48 6.33
C ALA A 63 -12.25 -11.32 7.33
N ASN A 64 -13.46 -11.32 6.77
CA ASN A 64 -14.71 -11.50 7.49
C ASN A 64 -15.62 -12.46 6.70
N SER A 65 -16.91 -12.53 7.05
CA SER A 65 -17.85 -13.48 6.42
C SER A 65 -18.14 -13.24 4.94
N THR A 66 -17.82 -12.06 4.40
CA THR A 66 -18.17 -11.68 3.01
C THR A 66 -16.97 -11.18 2.20
N THR A 67 -15.87 -10.85 2.86
CA THR A 67 -14.77 -10.10 2.23
C THR A 67 -13.43 -10.62 2.71
N GLU A 68 -12.52 -10.80 1.75
CA GLU A 68 -11.11 -11.06 1.99
C GLU A 68 -10.28 -9.91 1.39
N ILE A 69 -9.23 -9.48 2.09
CA ILE A 69 -8.32 -8.43 1.66
C ILE A 69 -6.89 -8.93 1.85
N MET A 70 -6.16 -9.00 0.74
CA MET A 70 -4.70 -9.11 0.76
C MET A 70 -4.08 -7.72 0.61
N TYR A 71 -3.22 -7.33 1.54
CA TYR A 71 -2.49 -6.08 1.48
C TYR A 71 -1.16 -6.27 0.77
N HIS A 72 -0.91 -5.46 -0.25
CA HIS A 72 0.36 -5.40 -0.96
C HIS A 72 1.23 -4.35 -0.25
N ASP A 73 2.03 -4.79 0.72
CA ASP A 73 2.93 -3.90 1.47
C ASP A 73 4.26 -3.71 0.73
N ALA A 74 4.47 -2.52 0.16
CA ALA A 74 5.67 -2.20 -0.62
C ALA A 74 6.97 -2.33 0.20
N ILE A 75 6.92 -2.15 1.52
CA ILE A 75 8.08 -2.30 2.41
C ILE A 75 8.49 -3.77 2.53
N ARG A 76 7.53 -4.69 2.57
CA ARG A 76 7.80 -6.12 2.69
C ARG A 76 8.22 -6.75 1.36
N MET A 77 7.91 -6.12 0.23
CA MET A 77 8.30 -6.61 -1.09
C MET A 77 9.81 -6.41 -1.33
N PRO A 78 10.50 -7.35 -1.99
CA PRO A 78 11.93 -7.24 -2.27
C PRO A 78 12.27 -5.98 -3.09
N THR A 79 13.26 -5.22 -2.61
CA THR A 79 13.88 -4.13 -3.37
C THR A 79 15.02 -4.70 -4.22
N VAL A 80 15.08 -4.33 -5.50
CA VAL A 80 16.15 -4.76 -6.43
C VAL A 80 17.10 -3.58 -6.66
N ALA A 81 18.35 -3.69 -6.22
CA ALA A 81 19.31 -2.57 -6.21
C ALA A 81 19.54 -1.93 -7.60
N ASP A 82 19.63 -2.75 -8.65
CA ASP A 82 19.87 -2.29 -10.02
C ASP A 82 18.58 -1.89 -10.76
N ASP A 83 17.41 -2.03 -10.14
CA ASP A 83 16.12 -1.65 -10.73
C ASP A 83 15.64 -0.32 -10.14
N SER A 84 16.02 0.79 -10.78
CA SER A 84 15.58 2.12 -10.35
C SER A 84 14.05 2.33 -10.36
N GLN A 85 13.29 1.49 -11.06
CA GLN A 85 11.83 1.59 -11.15
C GLN A 85 11.11 0.64 -10.19
N GLN A 86 11.83 -0.30 -9.57
CA GLN A 86 11.28 -1.35 -8.71
C GLN A 86 10.07 -2.04 -9.36
N LEU A 87 10.23 -2.47 -10.61
CA LEU A 87 9.17 -2.99 -11.47
C LEU A 87 8.39 -4.14 -10.83
N LYS A 88 9.05 -4.97 -10.03
CA LYS A 88 8.38 -6.02 -9.24
C LYS A 88 7.34 -5.42 -8.28
N LYS A 89 7.73 -4.47 -7.43
CA LYS A 89 6.82 -3.79 -6.51
C LYS A 89 5.71 -3.06 -7.28
N LYS A 90 6.10 -2.34 -8.33
CA LYS A 90 5.19 -1.58 -9.17
C LYS A 90 4.14 -2.46 -9.85
N ARG A 91 4.49 -3.68 -10.27
CA ARG A 91 3.55 -4.64 -10.87
C ARG A 91 2.44 -5.05 -9.90
N HIS A 92 2.72 -5.13 -8.60
CA HIS A 92 1.71 -5.45 -7.60
C HIS A 92 0.93 -4.19 -7.22
N ILE A 93 1.62 -3.18 -6.68
CA ILE A 93 1.02 -1.94 -6.16
C ILE A 93 0.33 -1.13 -7.26
N GLY A 94 1.00 -0.92 -8.39
CA GLY A 94 0.52 -0.10 -9.50
C GLY A 94 -0.69 -0.69 -10.23
N ASN A 95 -1.11 -1.91 -9.88
CA ASN A 95 -2.33 -2.57 -10.38
C ASN A 95 -3.43 -2.68 -9.31
N ASP A 96 -3.27 -2.03 -8.17
CA ASP A 96 -4.30 -1.95 -7.12
C ASP A 96 -5.16 -0.70 -7.32
N HIS A 97 -6.48 -0.86 -7.31
CA HIS A 97 -7.43 0.26 -7.45
C HIS A 97 -7.43 1.19 -6.24
N VAL A 98 -7.12 0.66 -5.06
CA VAL A 98 -7.11 1.39 -3.79
C VAL A 98 -5.71 1.33 -3.21
N HIS A 99 -5.16 2.49 -2.86
CA HIS A 99 -3.91 2.61 -2.11
C HIS A 99 -4.15 3.28 -0.76
N ILE A 100 -3.43 2.81 0.25
CA ILE A 100 -3.26 3.52 1.51
C ILE A 100 -1.83 4.05 1.52
N VAL A 101 -1.69 5.35 1.66
CA VAL A 101 -0.40 6.06 1.67
C VAL A 101 -0.13 6.56 3.07
N TRP A 102 0.84 5.98 3.76
CA TRP A 102 1.34 6.49 5.02
C TRP A 102 2.38 7.58 4.78
N ASN A 103 2.05 8.81 5.12
CA ASN A 103 2.85 9.99 4.77
C ASN A 103 3.53 10.60 6.01
N GLU A 104 4.83 10.32 6.18
CA GLU A 104 5.68 11.00 7.19
C GLU A 104 6.48 12.16 6.59
N HIS A 105 6.27 12.44 5.30
CA HIS A 105 6.82 13.64 4.70
C HIS A 105 6.15 14.89 5.25
N ARG A 106 6.90 15.99 5.28
CA ARG A 106 6.40 17.28 5.79
C ARG A 106 5.39 17.95 4.86
N ARG A 107 5.29 17.49 3.61
CA ARG A 107 4.42 18.04 2.58
C ARG A 107 3.31 17.05 2.27
N ASP A 108 2.20 17.59 1.77
CA ASP A 108 1.08 16.79 1.32
C ASP A 108 1.53 15.87 0.18
N TYR A 109 1.09 14.62 0.27
CA TYR A 109 1.35 13.63 -0.76
C TYR A 109 0.56 13.99 -2.02
N ARG A 110 1.20 13.90 -3.19
CA ARG A 110 0.54 14.18 -4.47
C ARG A 110 0.02 12.87 -5.07
N PRO A 111 -1.28 12.75 -5.38
CA PRO A 111 -1.86 11.49 -5.89
C PRO A 111 -1.24 10.96 -7.19
N ASP A 112 -0.58 11.81 -7.97
CA ASP A 112 0.14 11.46 -9.20
C ASP A 112 1.58 10.96 -8.97
N THR A 113 2.02 10.83 -7.71
CA THR A 113 3.41 10.46 -7.38
C THR A 113 3.73 9.02 -7.76
N ILE A 114 2.81 8.07 -7.57
CA ILE A 114 2.93 6.69 -8.06
C ILE A 114 2.21 6.61 -9.40
N GLY A 115 2.97 6.43 -10.47
CA GLY A 115 2.45 6.35 -11.82
C GLY A 115 1.85 4.97 -12.13
N GLY A 116 0.79 4.96 -12.90
CA GLY A 116 0.10 3.76 -13.37
C GLY A 116 -1.32 4.08 -13.79
N ASP A 117 -2.00 3.11 -14.40
CA ASP A 117 -3.41 3.25 -14.79
C ASP A 117 -4.39 3.02 -13.62
N PHE A 118 -3.88 2.62 -12.45
CA PHE A 118 -4.63 2.33 -11.23
C PHE A 118 -4.26 3.31 -10.10
N GLY A 119 -4.67 3.02 -8.85
CA GLY A 119 -4.63 4.02 -7.76
C GLY A 119 -5.80 5.01 -7.83
N ASN A 120 -6.97 4.53 -8.28
CA ASN A 120 -8.16 5.35 -8.50
C ASN A 120 -8.74 5.91 -7.20
N VAL A 121 -8.48 5.26 -6.08
CA VAL A 121 -8.77 5.77 -4.73
C VAL A 121 -7.50 5.71 -3.91
N GLN A 122 -7.15 6.81 -3.25
CA GLN A 122 -5.98 6.86 -2.38
C GLN A 122 -6.41 7.44 -1.02
N ILE A 123 -6.10 6.70 0.05
CA ILE A 123 -6.34 7.10 1.44
C ILE A 123 -4.99 7.50 2.02
N ILE A 124 -4.77 8.80 2.18
CA ILE A 124 -3.52 9.36 2.69
C ILE A 124 -3.66 9.52 4.20
N VAL A 125 -2.79 8.83 4.94
CA VAL A 125 -2.72 8.86 6.40
C VAL A 125 -1.46 9.60 6.81
N THR A 126 -1.62 10.75 7.46
CA THR A 126 -0.50 11.58 7.92
C THR A 126 -0.49 11.64 9.45
N PRO A 127 0.45 10.97 10.14
CA PRO A 127 0.60 11.09 11.59
C PRO A 127 0.95 12.53 12.01
N ARG A 128 0.34 12.99 13.10
CA ARG A 128 0.56 14.33 13.67
C ARG A 128 1.28 14.23 15.03
N PRO A 129 2.08 15.25 15.42
CA PRO A 129 2.78 15.25 16.71
C PRO A 129 1.88 15.14 17.95
N ASN A 130 0.60 15.49 17.82
CA ASN A 130 -0.39 15.40 18.90
C ASN A 130 -1.00 13.99 19.07
N GLY A 131 -0.50 12.99 18.33
CA GLY A 131 -1.00 11.61 18.38
C GLY A 131 -2.25 11.35 17.54
N LEU A 132 -2.75 12.35 16.79
CA LEU A 132 -3.84 12.17 15.84
C LEU A 132 -3.31 11.87 14.43
N PHE A 133 -4.20 11.40 13.56
CA PHE A 133 -3.92 11.19 12.14
C PHE A 133 -4.78 12.13 11.31
N ALA A 134 -4.16 12.87 10.39
CA ALA A 134 -4.89 13.56 9.32
C ALA A 134 -5.14 12.56 8.19
N ILE A 135 -6.38 12.51 7.70
CA ILE A 135 -6.82 11.59 6.66
C ILE A 135 -7.33 12.40 5.48
N ASP A 136 -6.69 12.25 4.32
CA ASP A 136 -7.13 12.81 3.06
C ASP A 136 -7.52 11.67 2.12
N VAL A 137 -8.62 11.85 1.39
CA VAL A 137 -9.09 10.85 0.42
C VAL A 137 -9.10 11.46 -0.96
N PHE A 138 -8.24 10.94 -1.83
CA PHE A 138 -8.26 11.25 -3.25
C PHE A 138 -9.08 10.20 -3.99
N ARG A 139 -9.92 10.66 -4.92
CA ARG A 139 -10.64 9.80 -5.85
C ARG A 139 -10.49 10.37 -7.25
N ASP A 140 -10.05 9.51 -8.17
CA ASP A 140 -10.06 9.81 -9.58
C ASP A 140 -11.50 10.05 -10.06
N GLN A 141 -11.71 11.15 -10.78
CA GLN A 141 -13.03 11.52 -11.31
C GLN A 141 -13.62 10.48 -12.27
N ARG A 142 -12.77 9.63 -12.86
CA ARG A 142 -13.19 8.50 -13.71
C ARG A 142 -13.94 7.41 -12.92
N VAL A 143 -13.81 7.37 -11.60
CA VAL A 143 -14.59 6.47 -10.73
C VAL A 143 -15.93 7.12 -10.41
N CYS A 144 -16.95 6.82 -11.20
CA CYS A 144 -18.34 7.10 -10.84
C CYS A 144 -18.85 6.02 -9.88
N PHE A 145 -19.52 6.43 -8.81
CA PHE A 145 -20.53 5.56 -8.22
C PHE A 145 -21.73 5.70 -9.15
N GLU A 146 -22.06 4.67 -9.93
CA GLU A 146 -23.45 4.57 -10.38
C GLU A 146 -24.29 4.61 -9.10
N GLU A 147 -25.25 5.53 -9.02
CA GLU A 147 -26.30 5.45 -8.01
C GLU A 147 -26.84 4.02 -8.07
N CYS A 148 -26.67 3.26 -6.99
CA CYS A 148 -27.31 1.96 -6.84
C CYS A 148 -28.82 2.19 -6.96
N SER A 149 -29.31 2.07 -8.18
CA SER A 149 -30.72 2.12 -8.53
C SER A 149 -31.24 0.70 -8.43
N PHE A 150 -31.61 0.28 -7.22
CA PHE A 150 -32.56 -0.81 -6.97
C PHE A 150 -33.38 -0.52 -5.73
#